data_AF-A0A2J0KK38-F1
#
_entry.id   AF-A0A2J0KK38-F1
#
_cell.length_a   1.000
_cell.length_b   1.000
_cell.length_c   1.000
_cell.angle_alpha   90.00
_cell.angle_beta   90.00
_cell.angle_gamma   90.00
#
_symmetry.space_group_name_H-M   'P 1'
#
loop_
_entity.id
_entity.type
_entity.pdbx_description
1 polymer ?
#
loop_
_entity_poly.entity_id
_entity_poly.type
_entity_poly.pdbx_seq_one_letter_code
_entity_poly.pdbx_strand_id
1 'polypeptide(L)'
;MRKKFINYLKDPLTLENFELEIFEGKNNHIISGILFNDKNWYPIIHGIPRILIGKLKVNLLQSHYNFYKKFEKKLSKKISIDWQAEIDKINDLDKFLNHQKKTAESFAYEWNNIYKENDFEKNNFIH
;
A
#
# COMPACT_ATOMS: atom_id res chain seq x y z
N MET A 1 5.36 4.04 -9.91
CA MET A 1 4.37 4.77 -10.73
C MET A 1 5.10 5.75 -11.64
N ARG A 2 4.76 5.85 -12.94
CA ARG A 2 5.35 6.89 -13.80
C ARG A 2 4.72 8.24 -13.51
N LYS A 3 5.53 9.30 -13.33
CA LYS A 3 5.06 10.65 -12.97
C LYS A 3 4.02 11.20 -13.95
N LYS A 4 4.18 10.93 -15.26
CA LYS A 4 3.26 11.39 -16.31
C LYS A 4 1.80 10.94 -16.12
N PHE A 5 1.57 9.85 -15.39
CA PHE A 5 0.22 9.32 -15.23
C PHE A 5 -0.59 10.02 -14.13
N ILE A 6 0.03 10.88 -13.33
CA ILE A 6 -0.65 11.61 -12.25
C ILE A 6 -1.76 12.51 -12.81
N ASN A 7 -1.54 13.12 -13.97
CA ASN A 7 -2.51 14.00 -14.61
C ASN A 7 -3.83 13.28 -14.99
N TYR A 8 -3.84 11.94 -14.99
CA TYR A 8 -5.04 11.14 -15.25
C TYR A 8 -5.67 10.57 -13.98
N LEU A 9 -5.05 10.77 -12.82
CA LEU A 9 -5.59 10.37 -11.53
C LEU A 9 -6.44 11.49 -10.95
N LYS A 10 -7.58 11.12 -10.39
CA LYS A 10 -8.49 12.01 -9.69
C LYS A 10 -8.87 11.43 -8.35
N ASP A 11 -9.18 12.32 -7.42
CA ASP A 11 -9.76 11.94 -6.14
C ASP A 11 -11.10 11.22 -6.37
N PRO A 12 -11.29 9.98 -5.87
CA PRO A 12 -12.53 9.24 -6.09
C PRO A 12 -13.73 9.83 -5.34
N LEU A 13 -13.51 10.70 -4.34
CA LEU A 13 -14.57 11.34 -3.55
C LEU A 13 -14.92 12.72 -4.09
N THR A 14 -13.93 13.50 -4.53
CA THR A 14 -14.13 14.91 -4.93
C THR A 14 -13.99 15.14 -6.42
N LEU A 15 -13.39 14.20 -7.15
CA LEU A 15 -13.00 14.31 -8.57
C LEU A 15 -12.01 15.45 -8.87
N GLU A 16 -11.43 16.04 -7.82
CA GLU A 16 -10.38 17.04 -7.90
C GLU A 16 -9.06 16.39 -8.34
N ASN A 17 -8.18 17.19 -8.93
CA ASN A 17 -6.85 16.74 -9.32
C ASN A 17 -5.97 16.57 -8.09
N PHE A 18 -4.97 15.69 -8.19
CA PHE A 18 -3.98 15.51 -7.14
C PHE A 18 -2.76 16.39 -7.34
N GLU A 19 -2.26 16.90 -6.23
CA GLU A 19 -0.86 17.26 -6.04
C GLU A 19 -0.05 16.02 -5.61
N LEU A 20 1.27 16.11 -5.77
CA LEU A 20 2.18 15.00 -5.53
C LEU A 20 3.36 15.45 -4.68
N GLU A 21 3.57 14.74 -3.58
CA GLU A 21 4.80 14.77 -2.81
C GLU A 21 5.60 13.48 -3.05
N ILE A 22 6.87 13.62 -3.43
CA ILE A 22 7.75 12.47 -3.73
C ILE A 22 8.76 12.29 -2.61
N PHE A 23 8.78 11.12 -1.98
CA PHE A 23 9.78 10.75 -0.98
C PHE A 23 10.95 9.98 -1.57
N GLU A 24 10.66 9.11 -2.55
CA GLU A 24 11.64 8.30 -3.28
C GLU A 24 11.20 8.11 -4.73
N GLY A 25 12.14 8.27 -5.65
CA GLY A 25 11.91 8.03 -7.07
C GLY A 25 13.20 7.95 -7.87
N LYS A 26 13.14 7.35 -9.05
CA LYS A 26 14.26 7.24 -10.00
C LYS A 26 13.74 7.34 -11.43
N ASN A 27 14.42 8.08 -12.30
CA ASN A 27 14.15 8.12 -13.75
C ASN A 27 12.65 8.21 -14.10
N ASN A 28 11.99 9.24 -13.57
CA ASN A 28 10.57 9.52 -13.77
C ASN A 28 9.58 8.48 -13.18
N HIS A 29 10.09 7.49 -12.42
CA HIS A 29 9.31 6.58 -11.60
C HIS A 29 9.32 7.03 -10.15
N ILE A 30 8.13 7.17 -9.59
CA ILE A 30 7.88 7.38 -8.17
C ILE A 30 7.80 6.00 -7.51
N ILE A 31 8.60 5.80 -6.48
CA ILE A 31 8.64 4.59 -5.66
C ILE A 31 7.84 4.82 -4.37
N SER A 32 8.06 5.95 -3.72
CA SER A 32 7.42 6.31 -2.46
C SER A 32 6.98 7.78 -2.50
N GLY A 33 5.78 8.09 -2.04
CA GLY A 33 5.25 9.45 -2.03
C GLY A 33 3.81 9.52 -1.54
N ILE A 34 3.20 10.69 -1.65
CA ILE A 34 1.79 10.95 -1.32
C ILE A 34 1.14 11.68 -2.51
N LEU A 35 -0.06 11.23 -2.88
CA LEU A 35 -1.01 12.01 -3.66
C LEU A 35 -1.96 12.72 -2.69
N PHE A 36 -2.20 14.02 -2.87
CA PHE A 36 -3.09 14.76 -1.98
C PHE A 36 -3.81 15.89 -2.70
N ASN A 37 -4.88 16.37 -2.09
CA ASN A 37 -5.50 17.66 -2.34
C ASN A 37 -5.85 18.27 -0.98
N ASP A 38 -6.64 19.34 -0.95
CA ASP A 38 -7.00 20.02 0.30
C ASP A 38 -7.73 19.10 1.30
N LYS A 39 -8.49 18.12 0.79
CA LYS A 39 -9.41 17.29 1.58
C LYS A 39 -8.82 15.91 1.90
N ASN A 40 -8.28 15.22 0.90
CA ASN A 40 -7.88 13.82 0.95
C ASN A 40 -6.41 13.62 0.58
N TRP A 41 -5.89 12.47 1.00
CA TRP A 41 -4.54 12.03 0.67
C TRP A 41 -4.47 10.50 0.55
N TYR A 42 -3.52 10.02 -0.26
CA TYR A 42 -3.34 8.63 -0.62
C TYR A 42 -1.85 8.31 -0.79
N PRO A 43 -1.31 7.26 -0.16
CA PRO A 43 0.09 6.94 -0.27
C PRO A 43 0.43 6.22 -1.58
N ILE A 44 1.61 6.51 -2.11
CA ILE A 44 2.28 5.73 -3.15
C ILE A 44 3.30 4.85 -2.45
N ILE A 45 3.10 3.53 -2.51
CA ILE A 45 3.94 2.54 -1.83
C ILE A 45 4.46 1.55 -2.87
N HIS A 46 5.78 1.38 -2.96
CA HIS A 46 6.44 0.54 -3.98
C HIS A 46 6.00 0.86 -5.41
N GLY A 47 5.75 2.15 -5.66
CA GLY A 47 5.33 2.67 -6.94
C GLY A 47 3.88 2.37 -7.31
N ILE A 48 3.05 1.93 -6.35
CA ILE A 48 1.61 1.72 -6.55
C ILE A 48 0.86 2.84 -5.82
N PRO A 49 0.11 3.71 -6.52
CA PRO A 49 -0.77 4.68 -5.88
C PRO A 49 -1.98 3.96 -5.28
N ARG A 50 -2.13 4.00 -3.96
CA ARG A 50 -3.18 3.27 -3.24
C ARG A 50 -4.33 4.19 -2.86
N ILE A 51 -5.19 4.44 -3.84
CA ILE A 51 -6.34 5.34 -3.72
C ILE A 51 -7.53 4.60 -3.07
N LEU A 52 -7.38 4.26 -1.80
CA LEU A 52 -8.37 3.52 -1.02
C LEU A 52 -9.15 4.46 -0.08
N ILE A 53 -10.41 4.14 0.18
CA ILE A 53 -11.32 4.93 1.03
C ILE A 53 -11.92 4.09 2.16
N GLY A 54 -12.46 4.76 3.19
CA GLY A 54 -13.16 4.12 4.31
C GLY A 54 -12.32 3.04 5.00
N LYS A 55 -12.93 1.87 5.26
CA LYS A 55 -12.28 0.74 5.93
C LYS A 55 -11.04 0.23 5.19
N LEU A 56 -11.01 0.32 3.86
CA LEU A 56 -9.85 -0.09 3.06
C LEU A 56 -8.66 0.83 3.30
N LYS A 57 -8.92 2.14 3.46
CA LYS A 57 -7.87 3.09 3.84
C LYS A 57 -7.35 2.78 5.24
N VAL A 58 -8.21 2.58 6.22
CA VAL A 58 -7.82 2.21 7.59
C VAL A 58 -6.91 0.98 7.59
N ASN A 59 -7.33 -0.11 6.95
CA ASN A 59 -6.54 -1.33 6.84
C ASN A 59 -5.19 -1.09 6.16
N LEU A 60 -5.16 -0.25 5.13
CA LEU A 60 -3.93 0.11 4.45
C LEU A 60 -2.95 0.83 5.38
N LEU A 61 -3.41 1.84 6.10
CA LEU A 61 -2.57 2.65 6.98
C LEU A 61 -1.99 1.80 8.11
N GLN A 62 -2.82 0.93 8.70
CA GLN A 62 -2.40 -0.01 9.74
C GLN A 62 -1.38 -1.04 9.24
N SER A 63 -1.65 -1.67 8.09
CA SER A 63 -0.73 -2.68 7.50
C SER A 63 0.60 -2.12 7.04
N HIS A 64 0.65 -0.83 6.68
CA HIS A 64 1.86 -0.19 6.15
C HIS A 64 2.57 0.70 7.19
N TYR A 65 2.55 0.30 8.46
CA TYR A 65 3.26 1.00 9.54
C TYR A 65 4.75 1.24 9.23
N ASN A 66 5.43 0.27 8.61
CA ASN A 66 6.85 0.43 8.25
C ASN A 66 7.09 1.56 7.23
N PHE A 67 6.13 1.80 6.32
CA PHE A 67 6.19 2.93 5.40
C PHE A 67 6.06 4.25 6.15
N TYR A 68 5.07 4.33 7.06
CA TYR A 68 4.89 5.50 7.92
C TYR A 68 6.16 5.82 8.71
N LYS A 69 6.71 4.85 9.44
CA LYS A 69 7.93 5.02 10.24
C LYS A 69 9.14 5.47 9.41
N LYS A 70 9.28 4.95 8.17
CA LYS A 70 10.38 5.30 7.27
C LYS A 70 10.30 6.77 6.81
N PHE A 71 9.10 7.30 6.59
CA PHE A 71 8.89 8.63 6.02
C PHE A 71 8.27 9.64 6.98
N GLU A 72 8.09 9.30 8.26
CA GLU A 72 7.46 10.13 9.29
C GLU A 72 7.97 11.58 9.25
N LYS A 73 9.30 11.77 9.18
CA LYS A 73 9.93 13.10 9.15
C LYS A 73 9.70 13.89 7.86
N LYS A 74 9.32 13.22 6.76
CA LYS A 74 9.01 13.84 5.48
C LYS A 74 7.51 14.11 5.32
N LEU A 75 6.65 13.46 6.11
CA LEU A 75 5.21 13.65 6.02
C LEU A 75 4.82 15.03 6.54
N SER A 76 3.84 15.64 5.90
CA SER A 76 3.19 16.82 6.47
C SER A 76 2.54 16.49 7.81
N LYS A 77 2.48 17.48 8.71
CA LYS A 77 1.94 17.30 10.07
C LYS A 77 0.53 16.71 10.07
N LYS A 78 -0.35 17.18 9.15
CA LYS A 78 -1.72 16.67 8.99
C LYS A 78 -1.72 15.17 8.70
N ILE A 79 -0.96 14.75 7.68
CA ILE A 79 -0.91 13.34 7.25
C ILE A 79 -0.31 12.46 8.34
N SER A 80 0.74 12.94 9.02
CA SER A 80 1.37 12.17 10.11
C SER A 80 0.39 11.92 11.26
N ILE A 81 -0.38 12.95 11.66
CA ILE A 81 -1.40 12.83 12.71
C ILE A 81 -2.50 11.87 12.27
N ASP A 82 -3.03 12.03 11.05
CA ASP A 82 -4.08 11.16 10.52
C ASP A 82 -3.63 9.68 10.50
N TRP A 83 -2.41 9.42 10.05
CA TRP A 83 -1.87 8.07 9.98
C TRP A 83 -1.66 7.49 11.38
N GLN A 84 -1.03 8.25 12.29
CA GLN A 84 -0.79 7.83 13.66
C GLN A 84 -2.11 7.50 14.38
N ALA A 85 -3.16 8.30 14.18
CA ALA A 85 -4.47 8.05 14.77
C ALA A 85 -5.08 6.70 14.34
N GLU A 86 -4.77 6.19 13.14
CA GLU A 86 -5.18 4.85 12.72
C GLU A 86 -4.31 3.74 13.31
N ILE A 87 -3.02 4.01 13.56
CA ILE A 87 -2.11 3.09 14.25
C ILE A 87 -2.50 2.93 15.73
N ASP A 88 -2.85 4.02 16.39
CA ASP A 88 -3.21 4.05 17.82
C ASP A 88 -4.48 3.25 18.14
N LYS A 89 -5.30 2.94 17.12
CA LYS A 89 -6.47 2.04 17.25
C LYS A 89 -6.07 0.58 17.41
N ILE A 90 -4.80 0.22 17.22
CA ILE A 90 -4.29 -1.15 17.35
C ILE A 90 -3.84 -1.35 18.81
N ASN A 91 -4.53 -2.23 19.53
CA ASN A 91 -4.22 -2.52 20.94
C ASN A 91 -2.78 -3.05 21.16
N ASP A 92 -2.29 -3.89 20.24
CA ASP A 92 -0.95 -4.48 20.30
C ASP A 92 -0.35 -4.48 18.89
N LEU A 93 0.48 -3.46 18.63
CA LEU A 93 1.09 -3.24 17.32
C LEU A 93 2.05 -4.37 16.95
N ASP A 94 2.86 -4.85 17.89
CA ASP A 94 3.86 -5.88 17.61
C ASP A 94 3.19 -7.21 17.26
N LYS A 95 2.16 -7.59 18.01
CA LYS A 95 1.37 -8.79 17.69
C LYS A 95 0.66 -8.65 16.35
N PHE A 96 0.12 -7.47 16.04
CA PHE A 96 -0.54 -7.20 14.76
C PHE A 96 0.44 -7.34 13.58
N LEU A 97 1.62 -6.71 13.67
CA LEU A 97 2.66 -6.78 12.63
C LEU A 97 3.18 -8.21 12.46
N ASN A 98 3.41 -8.93 13.56
CA ASN A 98 3.83 -10.33 13.52
C ASN A 98 2.75 -11.22 12.86
N HIS A 99 1.48 -11.01 13.19
CA HIS A 99 0.37 -11.74 12.58
C HIS A 99 0.29 -11.49 11.07
N GLN A 100 0.40 -10.23 10.63
CA GLN A 100 0.42 -9.91 9.20
C GLN A 100 1.58 -10.56 8.47
N LYS A 101 2.79 -10.50 9.06
CA LYS A 101 3.98 -11.13 8.48
C LYS A 101 3.79 -12.64 8.32
N LYS A 102 3.34 -13.33 9.37
CA LYS A 102 3.05 -14.78 9.31
C LYS A 102 1.99 -15.12 8.27
N THR A 103 0.93 -14.31 8.17
CA THR A 103 -0.13 -14.51 7.18
C THR A 103 0.43 -14.41 5.76
N ALA A 104 1.24 -13.39 5.48
CA ALA A 104 1.89 -13.24 4.18
C ALA A 104 2.86 -14.39 3.87
N GLU A 105 3.62 -14.87 4.86
CA GLU A 105 4.51 -16.03 4.74
C GLU A 105 3.72 -17.32 4.43
N SER A 106 2.61 -17.57 5.12
CA SER A 106 1.74 -18.72 4.86
C SER A 106 1.15 -18.68 3.45
N PHE A 107 0.63 -17.52 3.01
CA PHE A 107 0.12 -17.37 1.64
C PHE A 107 1.21 -17.57 0.58
N ALA A 108 2.41 -17.04 0.81
CA ALA A 108 3.53 -17.23 -0.10
C ALA A 108 3.95 -18.70 -0.17
N TYR A 109 3.96 -19.40 0.96
CA TYR A 109 4.23 -20.84 1.02
C TYR A 109 3.16 -21.62 0.25
N GLU A 110 1.88 -21.36 0.49
CA GLU A 110 0.78 -22.01 -0.23
C GLU A 110 0.90 -21.74 -1.73
N TRP A 111 1.08 -20.49 -2.16
CA TRP A 111 1.24 -20.13 -3.57
C TRP A 111 2.38 -20.89 -4.25
N ASN A 112 3.53 -21.00 -3.58
CA ASN A 112 4.69 -21.75 -4.10
C ASN A 112 4.48 -23.28 -4.12
N ASN A 113 3.53 -23.81 -3.35
CA ASN A 113 3.24 -25.24 -3.28
C ASN A 113 1.92 -25.65 -3.95
N ILE A 114 1.07 -24.70 -4.36
CA ILE A 114 -0.16 -24.94 -5.14
C ILE A 114 0.18 -25.57 -6.50
N TYR A 115 1.34 -25.26 -7.08
CA TYR A 115 1.84 -25.81 -8.35
C TYR A 115 2.87 -26.94 -8.18
N LYS A 116 2.77 -27.76 -7.13
CA LYS A 116 3.27 -29.12 -7.27
C LYS A 116 2.22 -29.89 -8.07
N GLU A 117 2.35 -29.84 -9.41
CA GLU A 117 1.53 -30.64 -10.34
C GLU A 117 1.27 -32.01 -9.72
N ASN A 118 0.01 -32.30 -9.40
CA ASN A 118 -0.35 -33.66 -9.05
C ASN A 118 -0.25 -34.48 -10.34
N ASP A 119 0.26 -35.71 -10.27
CA ASP A 119 0.45 -36.58 -11.45
C ASP A 119 -0.81 -36.72 -12.32
N PHE A 120 -1.99 -36.45 -11.74
CA PHE A 120 -3.26 -36.38 -12.44
C PHE A 120 -3.35 -35.25 -13.46
N GLU A 121 -2.93 -34.02 -13.13
CA GLU A 121 -3.03 -32.88 -14.06
C GLU A 121 -1.99 -33.00 -15.18
N LYS A 122 -0.78 -33.44 -14.82
CA LYS A 122 0.33 -33.67 -15.75
C LYS A 122 0.02 -34.70 -16.85
N ASN A 123 -0.81 -35.70 -16.55
CA ASN A 123 -1.20 -36.75 -17.49
C ASN A 123 -2.51 -36.47 -18.25
N ASN A 124 -3.28 -35.44 -17.87
CA ASN A 124 -4.60 -35.17 -18.44
C ASN A 124 -4.73 -33.81 -19.16
N PHE A 125 -3.81 -32.87 -18.96
CA PHE A 125 -3.73 -31.67 -19.79
C PHE A 125 -2.76 -31.90 -20.96
N ILE A 126 -3.29 -31.78 -22.18
CA ILE A 126 -2.55 -31.93 -23.43
C ILE A 126 -1.54 -30.77 -23.53
N HIS A 127 -0.26 -31.06 -23.30
CA HIS A 127 0.87 -30.23 -23.71
C HIS A 127 1.33 -30.60 -25.13
#